data_AF-A0A9Q2L8E5-F1
#
_entry.id   AF-A0A9Q2L8E5-F1
#
_cell.length_a   1.000
_cell.length_b   1.000
_cell.length_c   1.000
_cell.angle_alpha   90.00
_cell.angle_beta   90.00
_cell.angle_gamma   90.00
#
_symmetry.space_group_name_H-M   'P 1'
#
loop_
_entity.id
_entity.type
_entity.pdbx_description
1 polymer ?
#
loop_
_entity_poly.entity_id
_entity_poly.type
_entity_poly.pdbx_seq_one_letter_code
_entity_poly.pdbx_strand_id
1 'polypeptide(L)'
;GATVAAAIRFGVARGVFSNEAGLGSAAIAHAAAKTNDPVRQGLIAMLGTFIDTIIVCTMTGLVIITSGLWTSGETGTALTSAGFAESLTGGAEIVSLAIVVFAFTTILGWSYYGERAIQYLFGTKAIWPYRILWVAAIPVGATLDLGFVWLLSDTLNAMMALPYLIGLIILGPMVFRITKEYWDKKARDEKKIFE
;
A
#
# COMPACT_ATOMS: atom_id res chain seq x y z
N GLY A 1 -29.58 2.97 0.95
CA GLY A 1 -28.82 4.12 1.49
C GLY A 1 -27.73 3.67 2.42
N ALA A 2 -28.09 3.23 3.64
CA ALA A 2 -27.13 2.84 4.67
C ALA A 2 -26.17 1.71 4.26
N THR A 3 -26.65 0.71 3.52
CA THR A 3 -25.83 -0.42 3.03
C THR A 3 -24.73 0.02 2.06
N VAL A 4 -25.06 0.93 1.12
CA VAL A 4 -24.09 1.49 0.17
C VAL A 4 -23.06 2.36 0.88
N ALA A 5 -23.49 3.19 1.84
CA ALA A 5 -22.58 4.01 2.64
C ALA A 5 -21.61 3.15 3.46
N ALA A 6 -22.09 2.05 4.05
CA ALA A 6 -21.25 1.11 4.77
C ALA A 6 -20.24 0.43 3.83
N ALA A 7 -20.68 -0.03 2.65
CA ALA A 7 -19.80 -0.64 1.65
C ALA A 7 -18.68 0.31 1.20
N ILE A 8 -19.00 1.58 0.93
CA ILE A 8 -18.01 2.60 0.60
C ILE A 8 -17.04 2.82 1.77
N ARG A 9 -17.55 2.96 3.00
CA ARG A 9 -16.70 3.19 4.17
C ARG A 9 -15.69 2.06 4.38
N PHE A 10 -16.16 0.81 4.37
CA PHE A 10 -15.28 -0.35 4.57
C PHE A 10 -14.35 -0.55 3.37
N GLY A 11 -14.84 -0.33 2.14
CA GLY A 11 -14.05 -0.42 0.92
C GLY A 11 -12.93 0.62 0.87
N VAL A 12 -13.22 1.87 1.20
CA VAL A 12 -12.21 2.95 1.26
C VAL A 12 -11.20 2.70 2.38
N ALA A 13 -11.67 2.35 3.58
CA ALA A 13 -10.77 2.09 4.71
C ALA A 13 -9.79 0.95 4.42
N ARG A 14 -10.28 -0.18 3.91
CA ARG A 14 -9.42 -1.32 3.56
C ARG A 14 -8.60 -1.10 2.28
N GLY A 15 -9.15 -0.36 1.31
CA GLY A 15 -8.43 0.01 0.09
C GLY A 15 -7.22 0.89 0.36
N VAL A 16 -7.38 1.94 1.18
CA VAL A 16 -6.27 2.82 1.61
C VAL A 16 -5.23 2.06 2.42
N PHE A 17 -5.65 1.09 3.22
CA PHE A 17 -4.71 0.23 3.95
C PHE A 17 -3.89 -0.67 3.01
N SER A 18 -4.50 -1.19 1.94
CA SER A 18 -3.83 -2.09 0.99
C SER A 18 -2.81 -1.37 0.10
N ASN A 19 -3.25 -0.27 -0.53
CA ASN A 19 -2.43 0.42 -1.54
C ASN A 19 -1.65 1.63 -1.01
N GLU A 20 -1.84 1.97 0.27
CA GLU A 20 -1.21 3.09 0.97
C GLU A 20 -1.43 4.46 0.29
N ALA A 21 -2.47 4.57 -0.54
CA ALA A 21 -2.76 5.80 -1.27
C ALA A 21 -3.12 6.92 -0.29
N GLY A 22 -2.34 8.01 -0.34
CA GLY A 22 -2.54 9.18 0.52
C GLY A 22 -1.91 9.07 1.91
N LEU A 23 -1.19 7.98 2.22
CA LEU A 23 -0.45 7.85 3.49
C LEU A 23 0.96 8.49 3.46
N GLY A 24 1.50 8.69 2.25
CA GLY A 24 2.83 9.28 2.04
C GLY A 24 4.03 8.33 2.25
N SER A 25 3.80 7.12 2.75
CA SER A 25 4.81 6.07 2.94
C SER A 25 5.47 5.63 1.63
N ALA A 26 4.67 5.35 0.59
CA ALA A 26 5.18 4.92 -0.71
C ALA A 26 6.17 5.93 -1.33
N ALA A 27 5.98 7.24 -1.09
CA ALA A 27 6.88 8.27 -1.58
C ALA A 27 8.30 8.14 -1.00
N ILE A 28 8.46 7.59 0.20
CA ILE A 28 9.75 7.33 0.84
C ILE A 28 10.55 6.30 0.03
N ALA A 29 9.90 5.22 -0.43
CA ALA A 29 10.53 4.21 -1.29
C ALA A 29 10.92 4.80 -2.64
N HIS A 30 10.02 5.52 -3.30
CA HIS A 30 10.27 6.08 -4.62
C HIS A 30 11.32 7.20 -4.61
N ALA A 31 11.49 7.92 -3.49
CA ALA A 31 12.56 8.89 -3.32
C ALA A 31 13.97 8.26 -3.34
N ALA A 32 14.08 6.97 -3.02
CA ALA A 32 15.34 6.23 -3.08
C ALA A 32 15.67 5.71 -4.49
N ALA A 33 14.72 5.81 -5.44
CA ALA A 33 14.92 5.33 -6.80
C ALA A 33 15.98 6.18 -7.52
N LYS A 34 16.90 5.52 -8.21
CA LYS A 34 17.87 6.19 -9.09
C LYS A 34 17.18 6.69 -10.35
N THR A 35 16.68 7.91 -10.30
CA THR A 35 16.03 8.58 -11.42
C THR A 35 16.51 10.03 -11.55
N ASN A 36 16.39 10.57 -12.75
CA ASN A 36 16.57 12.00 -13.00
C ASN A 36 15.23 12.70 -13.26
N ASP A 37 14.11 11.96 -13.20
CA ASP A 37 12.80 12.45 -13.58
C ASP A 37 11.72 12.09 -12.54
N PRO A 38 11.24 13.08 -11.77
CA PRO A 38 10.23 12.83 -10.74
C PRO A 38 8.87 12.42 -11.32
N VAL A 39 8.51 12.89 -12.52
CA VAL A 39 7.24 12.55 -13.17
C VAL A 39 7.27 11.09 -13.61
N ARG A 40 8.38 10.64 -14.18
CA ARG A 40 8.54 9.23 -14.56
C ARG A 40 8.47 8.30 -13.35
N GLN A 41 9.10 8.64 -12.23
CA GLN A 41 8.97 7.83 -11.02
C GLN A 41 7.56 7.90 -10.42
N GLY A 42 6.88 9.04 -10.49
CA GLY A 42 5.47 9.14 -10.12
C GLY A 42 4.58 8.21 -10.93
N LEU A 43 4.80 8.10 -12.25
CA LEU A 43 4.08 7.15 -13.11
C LEU A 43 4.34 5.70 -12.71
N ILE A 44 5.58 5.35 -12.37
CA ILE A 44 5.94 4.01 -11.89
C ILE A 44 5.28 3.73 -10.53
N ALA A 45 5.26 4.72 -9.63
CA ALA A 45 4.63 4.59 -8.32
C ALA A 45 3.14 4.28 -8.41
N MET A 46 2.43 4.91 -9.34
CA MET A 46 0.99 4.66 -9.54
C MET A 46 0.70 3.22 -9.99
N LEU A 47 1.64 2.53 -10.65
CA LEU A 47 1.48 1.11 -10.99
C LEU A 47 1.32 0.23 -9.76
N GLY A 48 1.93 0.60 -8.62
CA GLY A 48 1.76 -0.13 -7.36
C GLY A 48 0.29 -0.19 -6.95
N THR A 49 -0.39 0.96 -6.92
CA THR A 49 -1.82 1.03 -6.58
C THR A 49 -2.71 0.30 -7.58
N PHE A 50 -2.35 0.31 -8.86
CA PHE A 50 -3.08 -0.40 -9.91
C PHE A 50 -2.96 -1.92 -9.74
N ILE A 51 -1.74 -2.43 -9.56
CA ILE A 51 -1.50 -3.86 -9.38
C ILE A 51 -2.15 -4.36 -8.09
N ASP A 52 -1.96 -3.64 -6.99
CA ASP A 52 -2.51 -4.04 -5.69
C ASP A 52 -4.05 -4.03 -5.71
N THR A 53 -4.67 -2.88 -5.95
CA THR A 53 -6.11 -2.74 -5.77
C THR A 53 -6.90 -3.26 -6.98
N ILE A 54 -6.51 -2.86 -8.20
CA ILE A 54 -7.33 -3.15 -9.39
C ILE A 54 -7.15 -4.59 -9.84
N ILE A 55 -5.95 -5.17 -9.71
CA ILE A 55 -5.69 -6.56 -10.10
C ILE A 55 -5.87 -7.48 -8.90
N VAL A 56 -5.02 -7.38 -7.87
CA VAL A 56 -4.93 -8.39 -6.81
C VAL A 56 -6.15 -8.38 -5.88
N CYS A 57 -6.55 -7.21 -5.34
CA CYS A 57 -7.71 -7.13 -4.46
C CYS A 57 -9.02 -7.45 -5.19
N THR A 58 -9.17 -7.00 -6.44
CA THR A 58 -10.35 -7.35 -7.26
C THR A 58 -10.44 -8.86 -7.49
N MET A 59 -9.34 -9.52 -7.88
CA MET A 59 -9.32 -10.98 -8.05
C MET A 59 -9.70 -11.70 -6.75
N THR A 60 -9.15 -11.27 -5.62
CA THR A 60 -9.48 -11.83 -4.30
C THR A 60 -10.97 -11.66 -3.98
N GLY A 61 -11.51 -10.45 -4.19
CA GLY A 61 -12.94 -10.17 -3.97
C GLY A 61 -13.85 -10.98 -4.90
N LEU A 62 -13.48 -11.13 -6.17
CA LEU A 62 -14.23 -11.95 -7.12
C LEU A 62 -14.26 -13.41 -6.68
N VAL A 63 -13.14 -14.01 -6.27
CA VAL A 63 -13.09 -15.39 -5.75
C VAL A 63 -13.98 -15.56 -4.53
N ILE A 64 -13.97 -14.61 -3.60
CA ILE A 64 -14.82 -14.64 -2.40
C ILE A 64 -16.31 -14.55 -2.77
N ILE A 65 -16.67 -13.73 -3.75
CA ILE A 65 -18.07 -13.60 -4.20
C ILE A 65 -18.52 -14.85 -4.97
N THR A 66 -17.70 -15.37 -5.90
CA THR A 66 -18.07 -16.51 -6.74
C THR A 66 -18.08 -17.83 -5.98
N SER A 67 -17.26 -17.99 -4.93
CA SER A 67 -17.30 -19.16 -4.05
C SER A 67 -18.55 -19.24 -3.16
N GLY A 68 -19.30 -18.13 -3.02
CA GLY A 68 -20.49 -18.09 -2.16
C GLY A 68 -20.19 -18.08 -0.65
N LEU A 69 -18.92 -18.12 -0.25
CA LEU A 69 -18.51 -18.20 1.16
C LEU A 69 -18.54 -16.87 1.91
N TRP A 70 -18.86 -15.76 1.24
CA TRP A 70 -18.95 -14.43 1.85
C TRP A 70 -20.02 -14.32 2.96
N THR A 71 -20.92 -15.30 3.10
CA THR A 71 -21.89 -15.42 4.20
C THR A 71 -21.54 -16.50 5.24
N SER A 72 -20.38 -17.15 5.12
CA SER A 72 -19.99 -18.27 6.01
C SER A 72 -19.72 -17.87 7.46
N GLY A 73 -19.46 -16.59 7.72
CA GLY A 73 -19.01 -16.08 9.02
C GLY A 73 -17.48 -16.06 9.19
N GLU A 74 -16.74 -16.69 8.29
CA GLU A 74 -15.28 -16.60 8.24
C GLU A 74 -14.81 -15.20 7.82
N THR A 75 -13.64 -14.78 8.31
CA THR A 75 -13.09 -13.46 8.01
C THR A 75 -11.60 -13.49 7.68
N GLY A 76 -11.13 -12.46 6.97
CA GLY A 76 -9.71 -12.28 6.66
C GLY A 76 -9.11 -13.46 5.88
N THR A 77 -7.94 -13.91 6.32
CA THR A 77 -7.18 -15.00 5.69
C THR A 77 -7.98 -16.31 5.61
N ALA A 78 -8.74 -16.66 6.64
CA ALA A 78 -9.52 -17.90 6.66
C ALA A 78 -10.57 -17.91 5.53
N LEU A 79 -11.28 -16.80 5.36
CA LEU A 79 -12.26 -16.63 4.28
C LEU A 79 -11.63 -16.72 2.89
N THR A 80 -10.48 -16.06 2.69
CA THR A 80 -9.78 -16.09 1.40
C THR A 80 -9.28 -17.49 1.08
N SER A 81 -8.63 -18.17 2.03
CA SER A 81 -8.13 -19.55 1.82
C SER A 81 -9.27 -20.52 1.51
N ALA A 82 -10.40 -20.41 2.21
CA ALA A 82 -11.58 -21.23 1.93
C ALA A 82 -12.18 -20.94 0.54
N GLY A 83 -12.30 -19.66 0.16
CA GLY A 83 -12.79 -19.26 -1.16
C GLY A 83 -11.93 -19.79 -2.32
N PHE A 84 -10.61 -19.76 -2.16
CA PHE A 84 -9.68 -20.32 -3.14
C PHE A 84 -9.69 -21.86 -3.16
N ALA A 85 -9.86 -22.52 -2.01
CA ALA A 85 -9.99 -23.97 -1.96
C ALA A 85 -11.24 -24.47 -2.70
N GLU A 86 -12.35 -23.74 -2.61
CA GLU A 86 -13.60 -24.07 -3.29
C GLU A 86 -13.50 -23.86 -4.81
N SER A 87 -12.76 -22.82 -5.22
CA SER A 87 -12.67 -22.42 -6.63
C SER A 87 -11.54 -23.11 -7.40
N LEU A 88 -10.51 -23.62 -6.71
CA LEU A 88 -9.31 -24.18 -7.32
C LEU A 88 -8.73 -25.31 -6.46
N THR A 89 -8.46 -26.46 -7.06
CA THR A 89 -7.74 -27.56 -6.41
C THR A 89 -6.34 -27.10 -5.97
N GLY A 90 -6.06 -27.16 -4.67
CA GLY A 90 -4.80 -26.66 -4.10
C GLY A 90 -4.79 -25.14 -3.84
N GLY A 91 -5.94 -24.47 -3.92
CA GLY A 91 -6.04 -23.01 -3.75
C GLY A 91 -5.64 -22.52 -2.36
N ALA A 92 -5.94 -23.27 -1.29
CA ALA A 92 -5.59 -22.88 0.08
C ALA A 92 -4.07 -22.85 0.30
N GLU A 93 -3.35 -23.82 -0.25
CA GLU A 93 -1.89 -23.92 -0.15
C GLU A 93 -1.21 -22.77 -0.92
N ILE A 94 -1.76 -22.41 -2.09
CA ILE A 94 -1.30 -21.26 -2.87
C ILE A 94 -1.50 -19.96 -2.08
N VAL A 95 -2.68 -19.77 -1.48
CA VAL A 95 -2.96 -18.58 -0.66
C VAL A 95 -2.04 -18.52 0.56
N SER A 96 -1.82 -19.64 1.24
CA SER A 96 -0.90 -19.71 2.38
C SER A 96 0.52 -19.28 2.00
N LEU A 97 1.06 -19.82 0.90
CA LEU A 97 2.38 -19.43 0.39
C LEU A 97 2.42 -17.94 -0.02
N ALA A 98 1.37 -17.46 -0.69
CA ALA A 98 1.27 -16.05 -1.08
C ALA A 98 1.30 -15.14 0.16
N ILE A 99 0.53 -15.45 1.21
CA ILE A 99 0.49 -14.64 2.43
C ILE A 99 1.86 -14.56 3.11
N VAL A 100 2.63 -15.66 3.14
CA VAL A 100 3.99 -15.64 3.69
C VAL A 100 4.87 -14.65 2.92
N VAL A 101 4.84 -14.70 1.58
CA VAL A 101 5.64 -13.79 0.74
C VAL A 101 5.17 -12.35 0.88
N PHE A 102 3.86 -12.09 0.82
CA PHE A 102 3.27 -10.75 0.92
C PHE A 102 3.52 -10.13 2.30
N ALA A 103 3.29 -10.87 3.39
CA ALA A 103 3.56 -10.37 4.73
C ALA A 103 5.05 -10.06 4.92
N PHE A 104 5.93 -10.93 4.41
CA PHE A 104 7.37 -10.72 4.48
C PHE A 104 7.81 -9.46 3.74
N THR A 105 7.34 -9.24 2.50
CA THR A 105 7.70 -8.04 1.72
C THR A 105 7.18 -6.77 2.38
N THR A 106 5.97 -6.79 2.94
CA THR A 106 5.41 -5.65 3.69
C THR A 106 6.22 -5.34 4.95
N ILE A 107 6.62 -6.35 5.73
CA ILE A 107 7.47 -6.16 6.92
C ILE A 107 8.80 -5.49 6.53
N LEU A 108 9.41 -5.89 5.42
CA LEU A 108 10.65 -5.26 4.94
C LEU A 108 10.43 -3.82 4.46
N GLY A 109 9.36 -3.56 3.71
CA GLY A 109 9.02 -2.22 3.23
C GLY A 109 8.80 -1.24 4.39
N TRP A 110 7.99 -1.63 5.37
CA TRP A 110 7.72 -0.80 6.54
C TRP A 110 8.90 -0.65 7.50
N SER A 111 9.79 -1.65 7.56
CA SER A 111 11.09 -1.52 8.23
C SER A 111 11.90 -0.37 7.61
N TYR A 112 11.99 -0.32 6.28
CA TYR A 112 12.69 0.74 5.57
C TYR A 112 12.03 2.11 5.75
N TYR A 113 10.70 2.20 5.67
CA TYR A 113 9.97 3.46 5.85
C TYR A 113 10.20 4.06 7.24
N GLY A 114 10.03 3.25 8.30
CA GLY A 114 10.26 3.74 9.65
C GLY A 114 11.74 4.01 9.94
N GLU A 115 12.67 3.30 9.31
CA GLU A 115 14.10 3.64 9.40
C GLU A 115 14.37 5.05 8.87
N ARG A 116 13.82 5.41 7.70
CA ARG A 116 13.98 6.75 7.13
C ARG A 116 13.33 7.82 8.02
N ALA A 117 12.17 7.53 8.61
CA ALA A 117 11.50 8.44 9.54
C ALA A 117 12.31 8.67 10.83
N ILE A 118 12.84 7.61 11.44
CA ILE A 118 13.71 7.71 12.62
C ILE A 118 15.03 8.41 12.29
N GLN A 119 15.61 8.14 11.13
CA GLN A 119 16.81 8.84 10.67
C GLN A 119 16.55 10.35 10.53
N TYR A 120 15.38 10.75 10.04
CA TYR A 120 15.00 12.17 9.94
C TYR A 120 14.86 12.84 11.31
N LEU A 121 14.28 12.14 12.31
CA LEU A 121 14.04 12.69 13.64
C LEU A 121 15.28 12.69 14.56
N PHE A 122 16.04 11.59 14.57
CA PHE A 122 17.10 11.33 15.55
C PHE A 122 18.49 11.12 14.92
N GLY A 123 18.60 11.26 13.60
CA GLY A 123 19.84 11.08 12.86
C GLY A 123 20.23 9.61 12.63
N THR A 124 21.39 9.42 11.99
CA THR A 124 21.87 8.09 11.54
C THR A 124 22.18 7.13 12.68
N LYS A 125 22.52 7.64 13.87
CA LYS A 125 22.84 6.81 15.04
C LYS A 125 21.63 6.01 15.55
N ALA A 126 20.42 6.49 15.31
CA ALA A 126 19.18 5.84 15.75
C ALA A 126 18.73 4.67 14.86
N ILE A 127 19.35 4.48 13.68
CA ILE A 127 18.99 3.41 12.73
C ILE A 127 19.19 2.02 13.35
N TRP A 128 20.34 1.78 13.97
CA TRP A 128 20.66 0.48 14.56
C TRP A 128 19.72 0.10 15.71
N PRO A 129 19.48 0.97 16.71
CA PRO A 129 18.47 0.73 17.73
C PRO A 129 17.07 0.47 17.15
N TYR A 130 16.65 1.22 16.12
CA TYR A 130 15.37 1.02 15.48
C TYR A 130 15.23 -0.36 14.82
N ARG A 131 16.25 -0.83 14.10
CA ARG A 131 16.23 -2.17 13.47
C ARG A 131 16.08 -3.29 14.50
N ILE A 132 16.78 -3.19 15.63
CA ILE A 132 16.68 -4.16 16.72
C ILE A 132 15.26 -4.15 17.30
N LEU A 133 14.72 -2.96 17.58
CA LEU A 133 13.35 -2.81 18.07
C LEU A 133 12.31 -3.38 17.07
N TRP A 134 12.48 -3.10 15.78
CA TRP A 134 11.61 -3.58 14.72
C TRP A 134 11.56 -5.12 14.68
N VAL A 135 12.73 -5.77 14.68
CA VAL A 135 12.81 -7.24 14.68
C VAL A 135 12.20 -7.83 15.94
N ALA A 136 12.43 -7.21 17.11
CA ALA A 136 11.84 -7.66 18.37
C ALA A 136 10.31 -7.46 18.42
N ALA A 137 9.77 -6.45 17.73
CA ALA A 137 8.34 -6.17 17.67
C ALA A 137 7.55 -7.16 16.80
N ILE A 138 8.18 -7.81 15.81
CA ILE A 138 7.52 -8.78 14.92
C ILE A 138 6.85 -9.95 15.69
N PRO A 139 7.56 -10.71 16.55
CA PRO A 139 6.93 -11.81 17.29
C PRO A 139 5.87 -11.32 18.29
N VAL A 140 6.02 -10.11 18.83
CA VAL A 140 5.00 -9.49 19.70
C VAL A 140 3.74 -9.22 18.88
N GLY A 141 3.88 -8.58 17.72
CA GLY A 141 2.77 -8.31 16.80
C GLY A 141 2.01 -9.55 16.37
N ALA A 142 2.69 -10.69 16.20
CA ALA A 142 2.08 -11.97 15.85
C ALA A 142 1.17 -12.56 16.94
N THR A 143 1.26 -12.07 18.18
CA THR A 143 0.48 -12.55 19.34
C THR A 143 -0.61 -11.58 19.80
N LEU A 144 -0.70 -10.39 19.19
CA LEU A 144 -1.72 -9.39 19.51
C LEU A 144 -3.06 -9.71 18.84
N ASP A 145 -4.14 -9.25 19.47
CA ASP A 145 -5.49 -9.34 18.89
C ASP A 145 -5.59 -8.56 17.58
N LEU A 146 -6.17 -9.19 16.54
CA LEU A 146 -6.32 -8.58 15.23
C LEU A 146 -7.15 -7.28 15.30
N GLY A 147 -8.24 -7.27 16.06
CA GLY A 147 -9.11 -6.09 16.20
C GLY A 147 -8.36 -4.90 16.76
N PHE A 148 -7.55 -5.11 17.81
CA PHE A 148 -6.67 -4.09 18.36
C PHE A 148 -5.62 -3.62 17.34
N VAL A 149 -4.97 -4.54 16.63
CA VAL A 149 -3.97 -4.21 15.59
C VAL A 149 -4.59 -3.33 14.49
N TRP A 150 -5.78 -3.69 14.00
CA TRP A 150 -6.51 -2.89 13.01
C TRP A 150 -6.82 -1.49 13.52
N LEU A 151 -7.32 -1.36 14.74
CA LEU A 151 -7.65 -0.06 15.33
C LEU A 151 -6.41 0.82 15.49
N LEU A 152 -5.31 0.23 15.98
CA LEU A 152 -4.04 0.93 16.14
C LEU A 152 -3.51 1.40 14.77
N SER A 153 -3.46 0.50 13.78
CA SER A 153 -3.02 0.83 12.42
C SER A 153 -3.87 1.91 11.77
N ASP A 154 -5.20 1.82 11.83
CA ASP A 154 -6.10 2.82 11.24
C ASP A 154 -5.88 4.20 11.89
N THR A 155 -5.66 4.25 13.21
CA THR A 155 -5.38 5.50 13.94
C THR A 155 -4.03 6.10 13.56
N LEU A 156 -2.97 5.29 13.53
CA LEU A 156 -1.62 5.73 13.14
C LEU A 156 -1.58 6.19 11.68
N ASN A 157 -2.24 5.45 10.78
CA ASN A 157 -2.34 5.80 9.36
C ASN A 157 -3.09 7.11 9.15
N ALA A 158 -4.17 7.36 9.90
CA ALA A 158 -4.88 8.64 9.86
C ALA A 158 -3.97 9.80 10.30
N MET A 159 -3.17 9.61 11.36
CA MET A 159 -2.19 10.60 11.82
C MET A 159 -1.09 10.86 10.79
N MET A 160 -0.65 9.85 10.03
CA MET A 160 0.33 10.01 8.96
C MET A 160 -0.26 10.69 7.72
N ALA A 161 -1.49 10.31 7.33
CA ALA A 161 -2.17 10.84 6.16
C ALA A 161 -2.45 12.34 6.27
N LEU A 162 -2.86 12.82 7.46
CA LEU A 162 -3.28 14.20 7.67
C LEU A 162 -2.20 15.24 7.29
N PRO A 163 -0.97 15.23 7.83
CA PRO A 163 0.07 16.17 7.44
C PRO A 163 0.51 15.97 5.99
N TYR A 164 0.54 14.73 5.50
CA TYR A 164 0.94 14.44 4.12
C TYR A 164 -0.04 15.03 3.10
N LEU A 165 -1.34 14.83 3.30
CA LEU A 165 -2.39 15.35 2.41
C LEU A 165 -2.42 16.89 2.41
N ILE A 166 -2.22 17.53 3.57
CA ILE A 166 -2.09 19.00 3.64
C ILE A 166 -0.90 19.46 2.80
N GLY A 167 0.26 18.83 2.97
CA GLY A 167 1.46 19.12 2.19
C GLY A 167 1.24 18.93 0.68
N LEU A 168 0.56 17.84 0.29
CA LEU A 168 0.25 17.54 -1.10
C LEU A 168 -0.69 18.59 -1.73
N ILE A 169 -1.70 19.06 -0.99
CA ILE A 169 -2.60 20.13 -1.46
C ILE A 169 -1.83 21.44 -1.68
N ILE A 170 -0.98 21.81 -0.72
CA ILE A 170 -0.15 23.02 -0.81
C ILE A 170 0.82 22.93 -2.01
N LEU A 171 1.44 21.77 -2.21
CA LEU A 171 2.38 21.53 -3.30
C LEU A 171 1.70 21.16 -4.63
N GLY A 172 0.38 21.01 -4.66
CA GLY A 172 -0.40 20.64 -5.85
C GLY A 172 -0.05 21.46 -7.10
N PRO A 173 -0.02 22.81 -7.03
CA PRO A 173 0.34 23.63 -8.19
C PRO A 173 1.73 23.32 -8.77
N MET A 174 2.70 22.99 -7.90
CA MET A 174 4.05 22.62 -8.33
C MET A 174 4.04 21.30 -9.07
N VAL A 175 3.31 20.29 -8.56
CA VAL A 175 3.16 18.99 -9.22
C VAL A 175 2.56 19.15 -10.62
N PHE A 176 1.45 19.89 -10.74
CA PHE A 176 0.81 20.15 -12.04
C PHE A 176 1.75 20.83 -13.04
N ARG A 177 2.53 21.81 -12.57
CA ARG A 177 3.52 22.50 -13.42
C ARG A 177 4.58 21.55 -13.95
N ILE A 178 5.22 20.76 -13.07
CA ILE A 178 6.31 19.84 -13.45
C ILE A 178 5.77 18.74 -14.39
N THR A 179 4.57 18.22 -14.11
CA THR A 179 3.93 17.21 -14.98
C THR A 179 3.63 17.79 -16.37
N LYS A 180 3.13 19.02 -16.46
CA LYS A 180 2.87 19.66 -17.75
C LYS A 180 4.16 19.88 -18.54
N GLU A 181 5.20 20.41 -17.90
CA GLU A 181 6.51 20.63 -18.52
C GLU A 181 7.11 19.33 -19.08
N TYR A 182 6.95 18.21 -18.36
CA TYR A 182 7.38 16.87 -18.80
C TYR A 182 6.70 16.44 -20.10
N TRP A 183 5.36 16.52 -20.17
CA TRP A 183 4.61 16.10 -21.36
C TRP A 183 4.82 17.06 -22.54
N ASP A 184 4.90 18.36 -22.29
CA ASP A 184 5.19 19.35 -23.33
C ASP A 184 6.58 19.11 -23.93
N LYS A 185 7.58 18.78 -23.10
CA LYS A 185 8.92 18.41 -23.57
C LYS A 185 8.89 17.13 -24.40
N LYS A 186 8.22 16.09 -23.91
CA LYS A 186 8.10 14.81 -24.62
C LYS A 186 7.45 14.98 -26.01
N ALA A 187 6.37 15.75 -26.09
CA ALA A 187 5.69 16.02 -27.36
C ALA A 187 6.56 16.82 -28.35
N ARG A 188 7.39 17.75 -27.87
CA ARG A 188 8.36 18.48 -28.71
C ARG A 188 9.46 17.56 -29.24
N ASP A 189 9.99 16.69 -28.38
CA ASP A 189 11.05 15.76 -28.75
C ASP A 189 10.54 14.72 -29.76
N GLU A 190 9.30 14.25 -29.62
CA GLU A 190 8.65 13.37 -30.60
C GLU A 190 8.50 14.05 -31.97
N LYS A 191 8.05 15.31 -32.03
CA LYS A 191 7.92 16.04 -33.31
C LYS A 191 9.24 16.18 -34.07
N LYS A 192 10.35 16.44 -33.37
CA LYS A 192 11.69 16.54 -33.98
C LYS A 192 12.22 15.23 -34.57
N ILE A 193 11.65 14.09 -34.21
CA ILE A 193 12.04 12.79 -34.78
C ILE A 193 11.36 12.56 -36.14
N PHE A 194 10.21 13.21 -36.37
CA PHE A 194 9.42 13.08 -37.59
C PHE A 194 9.66 14.21 -38.61
N GLU A 195 10.51 15.18 -38.29
CA GLU A 195 11.04 16.23 -39.17
C GLU A 195 12.46 15.89 -39.60
#